data_AF-A0A1F8MXN5-F1
#
_entry.id   AF-A0A1F8MXN5-F1
#
_cell.length_a   1.000
_cell.length_b   1.000
_cell.length_c   1.000
_cell.angle_alpha   90.00
_cell.angle_beta   90.00
_cell.angle_gamma   90.00
#
_symmetry.space_group_name_H-M   'P 1'
#
loop_
_entity.id
_entity.type
_entity.pdbx_description
1 polymer ?
#
loop_
_entity_poly.entity_id
_entity_poly.type
_entity_poly.pdbx_seq_one_letter_code
_entity_poly.pdbx_strand_id
1 'polypeptide(L)'
;MMTRKLSDKGWLAIAWPEEWGGQHDQIKQLILMEEIYTREVPGFDIVGITMFGPILLQHGSDAQKRQHLPGIARGETVWCQGFSEPEAGSDLASLRTTCTDCGDHWIINGQKLWTSNSHRSDWMFLLARTSPDLPKHQGISLLLLDMKTPGVTVQPLVNMGEMTAFSEVFLDNVRVPKENLVGKKNNGWNIATATLGFERSSIHRMGSAWSCINHLVRYVGEMEKGSRLSERGLLVRHKLADLAVEAEIGRLFAYRVAWMQRKGLSPGHLPSMSRLFGAELQQHVAQVGMEILGLYGQLGFGSYRSVLGGRIPLEYLASVAATISAGTAEMQRNIIATRGLGLVDAK
;
A
#
# COMPACT_ATOMS: atom_id res chain seq x y z
N MET A 1 -16.72 -13.41 -7.57
CA MET A 1 -15.70 -12.36 -7.40
C MET A 1 -14.32 -13.00 -7.49
N MET A 2 -13.29 -12.32 -8.04
CA MET A 2 -11.94 -12.89 -8.18
C MET A 2 -11.35 -13.32 -6.82
N THR A 3 -11.60 -12.53 -5.78
CA THR A 3 -11.21 -12.80 -4.38
C THR A 3 -11.61 -14.19 -3.92
N ARG A 4 -12.85 -14.63 -4.20
CA ARG A 4 -13.33 -15.98 -3.86
C ARG A 4 -12.53 -17.06 -4.59
N LYS A 5 -12.23 -16.89 -5.88
CA LYS A 5 -11.42 -17.84 -6.64
C LYS A 5 -9.99 -17.98 -6.09
N LEU A 6 -9.42 -16.88 -5.59
CA LEU A 6 -8.11 -16.90 -4.92
C LEU A 6 -8.21 -17.58 -3.54
N SER A 7 -9.29 -17.31 -2.79
CA SER A 7 -9.54 -17.94 -1.50
C SER A 7 -9.76 -19.45 -1.60
N ASP A 8 -10.53 -19.92 -2.59
CA ASP A 8 -10.81 -21.34 -2.84
C ASP A 8 -9.52 -22.14 -3.10
N LYS A 9 -8.45 -21.47 -3.55
CA LYS A 9 -7.11 -22.04 -3.74
C LYS A 9 -6.17 -21.85 -2.54
N GLY A 10 -6.65 -21.22 -1.47
CA GLY A 10 -5.85 -20.85 -0.30
C GLY A 10 -4.79 -19.80 -0.59
N TRP A 11 -5.01 -18.92 -1.59
CA TRP A 11 -4.00 -17.98 -2.05
C TRP A 11 -4.02 -16.61 -1.34
N LEU A 12 -5.12 -16.26 -0.67
CA LEU A 12 -5.20 -14.96 0.01
C LEU A 12 -4.24 -14.89 1.20
N ALA A 13 -4.29 -15.86 2.10
CA ALA A 13 -3.55 -15.85 3.36
C ALA A 13 -2.27 -16.71 3.35
N ILE A 14 -1.62 -16.94 2.19
CA ILE A 14 -0.50 -17.91 2.04
C ILE A 14 0.57 -17.79 3.13
N ALA A 15 0.96 -16.57 3.51
CA ALA A 15 2.02 -16.37 4.50
C ALA A 15 1.58 -16.60 5.95
N TRP A 16 0.28 -16.70 6.22
CA TRP A 16 -0.24 -16.86 7.58
C TRP A 16 -0.04 -18.30 8.08
N PRO A 17 -0.09 -18.53 9.40
CA PRO A 17 -0.14 -19.87 9.96
C PRO A 17 -1.31 -20.70 9.43
N GLU A 18 -1.16 -22.02 9.39
CA GLU A 18 -2.18 -22.95 8.87
C GLU A 18 -3.51 -22.86 9.63
N GLU A 19 -3.43 -22.67 10.96
CA GLU A 19 -4.61 -22.51 11.84
C GLU A 19 -5.49 -21.29 11.47
N TRP A 20 -4.95 -20.34 10.70
CA TRP A 20 -5.64 -19.15 10.19
C TRP A 20 -5.87 -19.19 8.67
N GLY A 21 -5.79 -20.38 8.05
CA GLY A 21 -6.07 -20.59 6.63
C GLY A 21 -4.90 -20.29 5.69
N GLY A 22 -3.68 -20.17 6.22
CA GLY A 22 -2.47 -19.97 5.43
C GLY A 22 -1.65 -21.24 5.18
N GLN A 23 -0.43 -21.05 4.66
CA GLN A 23 0.54 -22.11 4.36
C GLN A 23 1.91 -21.82 4.99
N HIS A 24 2.00 -20.78 5.82
CA HIS A 24 3.23 -20.30 6.45
C HIS A 24 4.39 -20.03 5.46
N ASP A 25 4.07 -19.52 4.25
CA ASP A 25 5.06 -19.35 3.18
C ASP A 25 5.14 -17.90 2.69
N GLN A 26 6.04 -17.12 3.29
CA GLN A 26 6.28 -15.73 2.92
C GLN A 26 6.87 -15.57 1.51
N ILE A 27 7.61 -16.56 1.01
CA ILE A 27 8.21 -16.50 -0.33
C ILE A 27 7.14 -16.71 -1.40
N LYS A 28 6.23 -17.68 -1.20
CA LYS A 28 5.08 -17.84 -2.08
C LYS A 28 4.17 -16.61 -2.05
N GLN A 29 3.99 -15.96 -0.90
CA GLN A 29 3.25 -14.69 -0.85
C GLN A 29 3.93 -13.62 -1.70
N LEU A 30 5.26 -13.46 -1.61
CA LEU A 30 6.02 -12.53 -2.44
C LEU A 30 5.81 -12.79 -3.95
N ILE A 31 5.96 -14.05 -4.37
CA ILE A 31 5.78 -14.48 -5.77
C ILE A 31 4.33 -14.25 -6.22
N LEU A 32 3.35 -14.60 -5.38
CA LEU A 32 1.94 -14.37 -5.69
C LEU A 32 1.64 -12.88 -5.87
N MET A 33 2.19 -12.02 -5.00
CA MET A 33 2.01 -10.57 -5.12
C MET A 33 2.60 -10.07 -6.43
N GLU A 34 3.83 -10.48 -6.76
CA GLU A 34 4.44 -10.12 -8.03
C GLU A 34 3.58 -10.51 -9.24
N GLU A 35 3.07 -11.75 -9.27
CA GLU A 35 2.19 -12.22 -10.35
C GLU A 35 0.85 -11.47 -10.38
N ILE A 36 0.24 -11.21 -9.22
CA ILE A 36 -1.03 -10.45 -9.15
C ILE A 36 -0.87 -9.06 -9.78
N TYR A 37 0.21 -8.34 -9.48
CA TYR A 37 0.43 -7.01 -10.02
C TYR A 37 0.92 -7.02 -11.48
N THR A 38 1.79 -7.97 -11.84
CA THR A 38 2.26 -8.12 -13.23
C THR A 38 1.15 -8.53 -14.18
N ARG A 39 0.17 -9.31 -13.70
CA ARG A 39 -0.98 -9.81 -14.47
C ARG A 39 -2.27 -9.01 -14.26
N GLU A 40 -2.22 -7.95 -13.46
CA GLU A 40 -3.36 -7.05 -13.20
C GLU A 40 -4.59 -7.78 -12.63
N VAL A 41 -4.37 -8.76 -11.74
CA VAL A 41 -5.46 -9.55 -11.15
C VAL A 41 -6.29 -8.67 -10.21
N PRO A 42 -7.60 -8.48 -10.45
CA PRO A 42 -8.41 -7.56 -9.66
C PRO A 42 -8.88 -8.18 -8.34
N GLY A 43 -9.30 -7.34 -7.39
CA GLY A 43 -10.08 -7.74 -6.23
C GLY A 43 -9.29 -8.35 -5.07
N PHE A 44 -7.98 -8.11 -5.00
CA PHE A 44 -7.16 -8.51 -3.86
C PHE A 44 -7.16 -7.41 -2.79
N ASP A 45 -7.76 -7.66 -1.61
CA ASP A 45 -7.68 -6.73 -0.48
C ASP A 45 -6.30 -6.83 0.20
N ILE A 46 -5.36 -6.03 -0.31
CA ILE A 46 -4.01 -5.97 0.24
C ILE A 46 -3.98 -5.47 1.69
N VAL A 47 -4.90 -4.57 2.06
CA VAL A 47 -4.92 -3.95 3.39
C VAL A 47 -5.25 -4.99 4.45
N GLY A 48 -6.33 -5.75 4.25
CA GLY A 48 -6.70 -6.84 5.16
C GLY A 48 -5.62 -7.91 5.24
N ILE A 49 -5.12 -8.36 4.09
CA ILE A 49 -4.28 -9.56 4.00
C ILE A 49 -2.82 -9.31 4.39
N THR A 50 -2.20 -8.25 3.87
CA THR A 50 -0.75 -8.05 4.01
C THR A 50 -0.38 -7.04 5.09
N MET A 51 -1.35 -6.26 5.59
CA MET A 51 -1.10 -5.27 6.64
C MET A 51 -1.80 -5.65 7.93
N PHE A 52 -3.13 -5.71 7.92
CA PHE A 52 -3.91 -5.84 9.14
C PHE A 52 -3.85 -7.25 9.74
N GLY A 53 -3.98 -8.29 8.92
CA GLY A 53 -3.90 -9.67 9.40
C GLY A 53 -2.59 -9.98 10.15
N PRO A 54 -1.40 -9.63 9.62
CA PRO A 54 -0.14 -9.74 10.34
C PRO A 54 -0.11 -8.99 11.68
N ILE A 55 -0.71 -7.79 11.78
CA ILE A 55 -0.85 -7.07 13.06
C ILE A 55 -1.65 -7.91 14.04
N LEU A 56 -2.81 -8.44 13.63
CA LEU A 56 -3.65 -9.26 14.50
C LEU A 56 -2.97 -10.55 14.93
N LEU A 57 -2.27 -11.22 14.02
CA LEU A 57 -1.52 -12.43 14.33
C LEU A 57 -0.48 -12.17 15.44
N GLN A 58 0.20 -11.02 15.39
CA GLN A 58 1.27 -10.67 16.32
C GLN A 58 0.79 -10.00 17.62
N HIS A 59 -0.22 -9.15 17.55
CA HIS A 59 -0.62 -8.24 18.63
C HIS A 59 -2.09 -8.37 19.05
N GLY A 60 -2.91 -9.07 18.26
CA GLY A 60 -4.31 -9.28 18.55
C GLY A 60 -4.52 -10.30 19.67
N SER A 61 -5.62 -10.16 20.40
CA SER A 61 -6.12 -11.19 21.30
C SER A 61 -6.66 -12.37 20.50
N ASP A 62 -6.77 -13.54 21.14
CA ASP A 62 -7.37 -14.72 20.48
C ASP A 62 -8.82 -14.47 20.04
N ALA A 63 -9.58 -13.67 20.81
CA ALA A 63 -10.94 -13.28 20.43
C ALA A 63 -10.94 -12.46 19.14
N GLN A 64 -10.07 -11.44 19.03
CA GLN A 64 -9.93 -10.63 17.83
C GLN A 64 -9.48 -11.46 16.62
N LYS A 65 -8.51 -12.37 16.81
CA LYS A 65 -8.05 -13.27 15.75
C LYS A 65 -9.19 -14.14 15.23
N ARG A 66 -9.95 -14.80 16.12
CA ARG A 66 -11.12 -15.63 15.77
C ARG A 66 -12.22 -14.85 15.05
N GLN A 67 -12.44 -13.59 15.46
CA GLN A 67 -13.46 -12.73 14.86
C GLN A 67 -13.09 -12.29 13.44
N HIS A 68 -11.85 -11.85 13.21
CA HIS A 68 -11.51 -11.12 11.99
C HIS A 68 -10.70 -11.93 10.96
N LEU A 69 -9.73 -12.75 11.39
CA LEU A 69 -8.82 -13.43 10.45
C LEU A 69 -9.55 -14.36 9.46
N PRO A 70 -10.56 -15.16 9.87
CA PRO A 70 -11.24 -16.05 8.93
C PRO A 70 -11.95 -15.29 7.80
N GLY A 71 -12.60 -14.16 8.10
CA GLY A 71 -13.27 -13.32 7.10
C GLY A 71 -12.29 -12.70 6.10
N ILE A 72 -11.11 -12.28 6.59
CA ILE A 72 -10.04 -11.76 5.73
C ILE A 72 -9.47 -12.86 4.82
N ALA A 73 -9.14 -14.04 5.38
CA ALA A 73 -8.60 -15.17 4.63
C ALA A 73 -9.57 -15.70 3.57
N ARG A 74 -10.89 -15.54 3.79
CA ARG A 74 -11.94 -15.85 2.83
C ARG A 74 -12.25 -14.73 1.84
N GLY A 75 -11.71 -13.53 2.05
CA GLY A 75 -12.00 -12.35 1.25
C GLY A 75 -13.46 -11.89 1.37
N GLU A 76 -14.07 -12.11 2.53
CA GLU A 76 -15.45 -11.75 2.86
C GLU A 76 -15.57 -10.38 3.51
N THR A 77 -14.47 -9.84 4.05
CA THR A 77 -14.41 -8.52 4.69
C THR A 77 -13.34 -7.67 4.02
N VAL A 78 -13.66 -6.40 3.79
CA VAL A 78 -12.73 -5.42 3.22
C VAL A 78 -12.26 -4.46 4.31
N TRP A 79 -10.95 -4.23 4.38
CA TRP A 79 -10.34 -3.33 5.36
C TRP A 79 -9.81 -2.04 4.75
N CYS A 80 -9.79 -0.97 5.54
CA CYS A 80 -9.05 0.26 5.22
C CYS A 80 -8.16 0.69 6.40
N GLN A 81 -7.18 1.55 6.11
CA GLN A 81 -6.25 2.09 7.10
C GLN A 81 -6.61 3.55 7.40
N GLY A 82 -6.92 3.85 8.67
CA GLY A 82 -7.20 5.20 9.16
C GLY A 82 -6.02 5.82 9.91
N PHE A 83 -4.92 6.10 9.22
CA PHE A 83 -3.71 6.63 9.86
C PHE A 83 -3.61 8.15 9.68
N SER A 84 -3.39 8.60 8.44
CA SER A 84 -3.17 10.00 8.11
C SER A 84 -4.36 10.90 8.42
N GLU A 85 -4.05 12.15 8.72
CA GLU A 85 -5.01 13.23 9.00
C GLU A 85 -4.60 14.48 8.21
N PRO A 86 -5.48 15.49 8.05
CA PRO A 86 -5.13 16.72 7.34
C PRO A 86 -3.81 17.35 7.82
N GLU A 87 -3.59 17.37 9.13
CA GLU A 87 -2.40 17.96 9.77
C GLU A 87 -1.32 16.93 10.12
N ALA A 88 -1.52 15.64 9.80
CA ALA A 88 -0.62 14.55 10.20
C ALA A 88 -0.44 13.51 9.08
N GLY A 89 0.51 13.79 8.18
CA GLY A 89 1.00 12.88 7.14
C GLY A 89 2.35 12.26 7.50
N SER A 90 3.44 12.88 7.04
CA SER A 90 4.82 12.44 7.33
C SER A 90 5.13 12.45 8.83
N ASP A 91 4.66 13.46 9.56
CA ASP A 91 4.69 13.48 11.03
C ASP A 91 3.44 12.81 11.61
N LEU A 92 3.25 11.53 11.27
CA LEU A 92 2.09 10.74 11.70
C LEU A 92 1.91 10.75 13.23
N ALA A 93 3.02 10.86 13.97
CA ALA A 93 3.02 10.93 15.42
C ALA A 93 2.24 12.12 15.99
N SER A 94 2.04 13.18 15.20
CA SER A 94 1.33 14.40 15.58
C SER A 94 -0.19 14.32 15.34
N LEU A 95 -0.71 13.13 15.00
CA LEU A 95 -2.16 12.88 14.87
C LEU A 95 -2.96 13.37 16.09
N ARG A 96 -4.17 13.85 15.82
CA ARG A 96 -5.08 14.52 16.76
C ARG A 96 -6.42 13.81 16.93
N THR A 97 -6.78 12.82 16.09
CA THR A 97 -7.96 11.98 16.37
C THR A 97 -7.86 11.44 17.79
N THR A 98 -8.86 11.70 18.62
CA THR A 98 -8.89 11.33 20.04
C THR A 98 -9.63 10.02 20.24
N CYS A 99 -9.26 9.29 21.29
CA CYS A 99 -9.95 8.10 21.75
C CYS A 99 -10.06 8.15 23.27
N THR A 100 -11.23 8.58 23.76
CA THR A 100 -11.50 8.81 25.18
C THR A 100 -12.06 7.55 25.84
N ASP A 101 -11.57 7.26 27.05
CA ASP A 101 -12.06 6.15 27.86
C ASP A 101 -13.40 6.51 28.52
N CYS A 102 -14.46 5.76 28.23
CA CYS A 102 -15.79 5.97 28.83
C CYS A 102 -16.25 4.76 29.66
N GLY A 103 -15.32 3.96 30.21
CA GLY A 103 -15.64 2.79 31.03
C GLY A 103 -15.87 1.53 30.20
N ASP A 104 -17.09 1.31 29.73
CA ASP A 104 -17.48 0.12 28.94
C ASP A 104 -17.17 0.26 27.43
N HIS A 105 -16.83 1.46 26.96
CA HIS A 105 -16.48 1.73 25.57
C HIS A 105 -15.42 2.84 25.43
N TRP A 106 -15.01 3.07 24.19
CA TRP A 106 -14.23 4.21 23.74
C TRP A 106 -15.13 5.17 22.97
N ILE A 107 -14.84 6.47 23.07
CA ILE A 107 -15.40 7.49 22.19
C ILE A 107 -14.29 8.03 21.30
N ILE A 108 -14.47 7.92 19.98
CA ILE A 108 -13.51 8.41 18.98
C ILE A 108 -14.05 9.68 18.32
N ASN A 109 -13.23 10.73 18.30
CA ASN A 109 -13.52 11.99 17.62
C ASN A 109 -12.33 12.42 16.76
N GLY A 110 -12.58 12.82 15.52
CA GLY A 110 -11.54 13.33 14.63
C GLY A 110 -11.84 13.16 13.15
N GLN A 111 -10.78 13.22 12.34
CA GLN A 111 -10.85 13.11 10.89
C GLN A 111 -9.62 12.35 10.38
N LYS A 112 -9.88 11.38 9.51
CA LYS A 112 -8.86 10.69 8.71
C LYS A 112 -8.92 11.15 7.27
N LEU A 113 -7.76 11.26 6.65
CA LEU A 113 -7.58 11.72 5.27
C LEU A 113 -6.79 10.69 4.48
N TRP A 114 -6.97 10.68 3.16
CA TRP A 114 -6.35 9.73 2.23
C TRP A 114 -6.70 8.26 2.52
N THR A 115 -7.85 8.01 3.16
CA THR A 115 -8.24 6.66 3.59
C THR A 115 -8.72 5.86 2.39
N SER A 116 -7.79 5.10 1.81
CA SER A 116 -8.00 4.32 0.59
C SER A 116 -9.11 3.29 0.77
N ASN A 117 -10.00 3.21 -0.23
CA ASN A 117 -11.11 2.25 -0.34
C ASN A 117 -12.16 2.30 0.79
N SER A 118 -12.10 3.27 1.72
CA SER A 118 -12.99 3.35 2.90
C SER A 118 -14.48 3.36 2.58
N HIS A 119 -14.90 3.89 1.43
CA HIS A 119 -16.30 3.90 0.99
C HIS A 119 -16.83 2.49 0.63
N ARG A 120 -15.96 1.48 0.60
CA ARG A 120 -16.27 0.07 0.34
C ARG A 120 -15.79 -0.87 1.45
N SER A 121 -15.19 -0.34 2.50
CA SER A 121 -14.62 -1.13 3.58
C SER A 121 -15.67 -1.42 4.64
N ASP A 122 -15.65 -2.65 5.16
CA ASP A 122 -16.45 -3.06 6.29
C ASP A 122 -15.82 -2.59 7.60
N TRP A 123 -14.49 -2.59 7.65
CA TRP A 123 -13.72 -2.27 8.84
C TRP A 123 -12.56 -1.31 8.55
N MET A 124 -12.18 -0.56 9.57
CA MET A 124 -10.98 0.25 9.62
C MET A 124 -10.12 -0.16 10.82
N PHE A 125 -8.80 -0.25 10.62
CA PHE A 125 -7.87 -0.14 11.74
C PHE A 125 -7.26 1.26 11.72
N LEU A 126 -7.31 1.95 12.84
CA LEU A 126 -6.96 3.37 12.94
C LEU A 126 -6.06 3.65 14.14
N LEU A 127 -5.32 4.74 14.03
CA LEU A 127 -4.54 5.28 15.15
C LEU A 127 -5.26 6.47 15.77
N ALA A 128 -5.35 6.48 17.10
CA ALA A 128 -5.94 7.57 17.85
C ALA A 128 -5.14 7.89 19.11
N ARG A 129 -5.19 9.15 19.54
CA ARG A 129 -4.63 9.70 20.76
C ARG A 129 -5.45 9.23 21.95
N THR A 130 -4.88 8.35 22.77
CA THR A 130 -5.49 7.86 24.02
C THR A 130 -4.90 8.51 25.27
N SER A 131 -3.79 9.23 25.13
CA SER A 131 -3.17 9.99 26.23
C SER A 131 -2.48 11.25 25.66
N PRO A 132 -3.15 12.41 25.66
CA PRO A 132 -2.62 13.65 25.09
C PRO A 132 -1.44 14.23 25.88
N ASP A 133 -1.34 13.93 27.17
CA ASP A 133 -0.30 14.46 28.05
C ASP A 133 1.04 13.71 27.94
N LEU A 134 1.07 12.57 27.24
CA LEU A 134 2.28 11.80 27.02
C LEU A 134 3.03 12.29 25.77
N PRO A 135 4.35 12.05 25.68
CA PRO A 135 5.11 12.31 24.46
C PRO A 135 4.43 11.71 23.23
N LYS A 136 4.51 12.39 22.08
CA LYS A 136 3.66 12.09 20.91
C LYS A 136 3.70 10.62 20.44
N HIS A 137 4.81 9.90 20.56
CA HIS A 137 4.90 8.47 20.22
C HIS A 137 4.29 7.54 21.27
N GLN A 138 4.19 7.99 22.52
CA GLN A 138 3.76 7.19 23.66
C GLN A 138 2.28 7.39 24.01
N GLY A 139 1.57 8.30 23.33
CA GLY A 139 0.16 8.60 23.60
C GLY A 139 -0.85 8.00 22.61
N ILE A 140 -0.42 7.09 21.72
CA ILE A 140 -1.20 6.60 20.58
C ILE A 140 -1.61 5.15 20.80
N SER A 141 -2.84 4.79 20.47
CA SER A 141 -3.35 3.41 20.42
C SER A 141 -3.86 3.04 19.03
N LEU A 142 -3.88 1.73 18.74
CA LEU A 142 -4.47 1.17 17.53
C LEU A 142 -5.84 0.56 17.88
N LEU A 143 -6.88 0.95 17.14
CA LEU A 143 -8.26 0.48 17.35
C LEU A 143 -8.86 -0.09 16.07
N LEU A 144 -9.78 -1.04 16.24
CA LEU A 144 -10.66 -1.56 15.19
C LEU A 144 -11.99 -0.80 15.20
N LEU A 145 -12.46 -0.41 14.04
CA LEU A 145 -13.71 0.34 13.88
C LEU A 145 -14.55 -0.31 12.79
N ASP A 146 -15.79 -0.68 13.12
CA ASP A 146 -16.81 -1.03 12.13
C ASP A 146 -17.23 0.25 11.42
N MET A 147 -17.08 0.28 10.09
CA MET A 147 -17.38 1.45 9.26
C MET A 147 -18.86 1.84 9.25
N LYS A 148 -19.75 0.96 9.74
CA LYS A 148 -21.19 1.22 9.88
C LYS A 148 -21.57 1.77 11.26
N THR A 149 -20.60 1.93 12.17
CA THR A 149 -20.87 2.49 13.50
C THR A 149 -21.45 3.90 13.36
N PRO A 150 -22.53 4.25 14.10
CA PRO A 150 -23.05 5.62 14.11
C PRO A 150 -21.97 6.65 14.44
N GLY A 151 -21.98 7.78 13.71
CA GLY A 151 -20.97 8.83 13.82
C GLY A 151 -19.81 8.71 12.81
N VAL A 152 -19.72 7.62 12.05
CA VAL A 152 -18.77 7.49 10.93
C VAL A 152 -19.39 8.07 9.66
N THR A 153 -18.73 9.08 9.07
CA THR A 153 -19.11 9.65 7.77
C THR A 153 -17.95 9.52 6.78
N VAL A 154 -18.18 8.90 5.63
CA VAL A 154 -17.18 8.73 4.58
C VAL A 154 -17.50 9.67 3.41
N GLN A 155 -16.53 10.51 3.03
CA GLN A 155 -16.63 11.43 1.90
C GLN A 155 -15.55 11.10 0.85
N PRO A 156 -15.90 10.39 -0.24
CA PRO A 156 -14.95 10.08 -1.30
C PRO A 156 -14.35 11.34 -1.92
N LEU A 157 -13.04 11.31 -2.19
CA LEU A 157 -12.32 12.38 -2.86
C LEU A 157 -12.03 12.00 -4.31
N VAL A 158 -12.26 12.93 -5.23
CA VAL A 158 -11.86 12.79 -6.64
C VAL A 158 -10.43 13.30 -6.79
N ASN A 159 -9.54 12.45 -7.29
CA ASN A 159 -8.16 12.84 -7.55
C ASN A 159 -7.98 13.41 -8.97
N MET A 160 -6.77 13.87 -9.30
CA MET A 160 -6.48 14.47 -10.61
C MET A 160 -6.56 13.50 -11.80
N GLY A 161 -6.63 12.19 -11.55
CA GLY A 161 -6.95 11.16 -12.55
C GLY A 161 -8.45 10.84 -12.61
N GLU A 162 -9.31 11.69 -12.04
CA GLU A 162 -10.77 11.53 -11.97
C GLU A 162 -11.24 10.26 -11.25
N MET A 163 -10.38 9.66 -10.42
CA MET A 163 -10.71 8.46 -9.66
C MET A 163 -11.09 8.78 -8.21
N THR A 164 -12.07 8.05 -7.69
CA THR A 164 -12.46 8.07 -6.27
C THR A 164 -11.85 6.88 -5.52
N ALA A 165 -10.53 6.87 -5.39
CA ALA A 165 -9.80 5.74 -4.78
C ALA A 165 -9.68 5.83 -3.25
N PHE A 166 -9.87 7.02 -2.67
CA PHE A 166 -9.72 7.30 -1.25
C PHE A 166 -10.74 8.35 -0.79
N SER A 167 -10.90 8.48 0.51
CA SER A 167 -11.90 9.35 1.11
C SER A 167 -11.33 10.12 2.30
N GLU A 168 -12.06 11.17 2.69
CA GLU A 168 -12.07 11.65 4.06
C GLU A 168 -13.03 10.79 4.90
N VAL A 169 -12.66 10.54 6.15
CA VAL A 169 -13.50 9.84 7.12
C VAL A 169 -13.61 10.70 8.37
N PHE A 170 -14.82 11.18 8.65
CA PHE A 170 -15.14 11.95 9.84
C PHE A 170 -15.65 11.01 10.92
N LEU A 171 -15.18 11.21 12.14
CA LEU A 171 -15.52 10.43 13.32
C LEU A 171 -16.10 11.41 14.34
N ASP A 172 -17.42 11.37 14.52
CA ASP A 172 -18.13 12.21 15.48
C ASP A 172 -18.76 11.32 16.57
N ASN A 173 -18.20 11.40 17.77
CA ASN A 173 -18.63 10.66 18.95
C ASN A 173 -18.87 9.16 18.71
N VAL A 174 -17.98 8.54 17.93
CA VAL A 174 -18.10 7.14 17.52
C VAL A 174 -17.83 6.22 18.71
N ARG A 175 -18.85 5.44 19.10
CA ARG A 175 -18.78 4.50 20.23
C ARG A 175 -18.15 3.18 19.79
N VAL A 176 -16.97 2.87 20.31
CA VAL A 176 -16.20 1.67 19.95
C VAL A 176 -16.04 0.76 21.19
N PRO A 177 -16.33 -0.55 21.11
CA PRO A 177 -16.17 -1.47 22.23
C PRO A 177 -14.73 -1.55 22.76
N LYS A 178 -14.54 -1.88 24.03
CA LYS A 178 -13.20 -1.94 24.65
C LYS A 178 -12.29 -2.97 24.00
N GLU A 179 -12.88 -4.10 23.63
CA GLU A 179 -12.23 -5.23 22.96
C GLU A 179 -11.68 -4.89 21.57
N ASN A 180 -12.05 -3.75 20.99
CA ASN A 180 -11.49 -3.30 19.71
C ASN A 180 -10.13 -2.59 19.85
N LEU A 181 -9.62 -2.41 21.07
CA LEU A 181 -8.24 -1.99 21.28
C LEU A 181 -7.29 -3.15 20.94
N VAL A 182 -6.36 -2.92 20.01
CA VAL A 182 -5.34 -3.94 19.66
C VAL A 182 -4.09 -3.74 20.50
N GLY A 183 -3.65 -4.82 21.15
CA GLY A 183 -2.53 -4.77 22.09
C GLY A 183 -2.86 -3.94 23.34
N LYS A 184 -1.87 -3.21 23.85
CA LYS A 184 -2.02 -2.37 25.06
C LYS A 184 -2.33 -0.93 24.68
N LYS A 185 -3.12 -0.25 25.52
CA LYS A 185 -3.30 1.20 25.47
C LYS A 185 -1.93 1.88 25.38
N ASN A 186 -1.83 2.93 24.56
CA ASN A 186 -0.62 3.72 24.34
C ASN A 186 0.53 3.01 23.60
N ASN A 187 0.33 1.77 23.12
CA ASN A 187 1.34 1.03 22.35
C ASN A 187 1.09 1.04 20.83
N GLY A 188 0.16 1.87 20.33
CA GLY A 188 -0.23 1.92 18.93
C GLY A 188 0.89 2.34 17.98
N TRP A 189 1.80 3.22 18.42
CA TRP A 189 2.95 3.64 17.60
C TRP A 189 3.91 2.48 17.29
N ASN A 190 4.20 1.64 18.28
CA ASN A 190 5.06 0.48 18.11
C ASN A 190 4.40 -0.55 17.16
N ILE A 191 3.09 -0.76 17.30
CA ILE A 191 2.33 -1.66 16.41
C ILE A 191 2.30 -1.11 14.97
N ALA A 192 2.05 0.19 14.79
CA ALA A 192 2.01 0.82 13.47
C ALA A 192 3.38 0.80 12.77
N THR A 193 4.46 1.06 13.50
CA THR A 193 5.81 1.03 12.93
C THR A 193 6.25 -0.39 12.55
N ALA A 194 5.81 -1.42 13.29
CA ALA A 194 5.97 -2.82 12.89
C ALA A 194 5.19 -3.12 11.60
N THR A 195 3.95 -2.64 11.50
CA THR A 195 3.11 -2.78 10.29
C THR A 195 3.79 -2.24 9.05
N LEU A 196 4.31 -1.02 9.14
CA LEU A 196 5.03 -0.38 8.03
C LEU A 196 6.27 -1.18 7.62
N GLY A 197 6.83 -2.02 8.49
CA GLY A 197 7.92 -2.94 8.15
C GLY A 197 7.51 -4.05 7.17
N PHE A 198 6.27 -4.57 7.28
CA PHE A 198 5.76 -5.66 6.43
C PHE A 198 5.46 -5.21 4.99
N GLU A 199 5.07 -3.94 4.79
CA GLU A 199 4.74 -3.41 3.46
C GLU A 199 5.94 -3.08 2.58
N ARG A 200 7.14 -2.94 3.16
CA ARG A 200 8.28 -2.26 2.51
C ARG A 200 9.07 -3.11 1.52
N SER A 201 8.71 -4.37 1.27
CA SER A 201 9.33 -5.12 0.16
C SER A 201 9.08 -4.45 -1.20
N SER A 202 7.95 -3.73 -1.33
CA SER A 202 7.53 -2.97 -2.52
C SER A 202 7.43 -3.80 -3.81
N ILE A 203 7.30 -5.12 -3.69
CA ILE A 203 7.19 -6.03 -4.84
C ILE A 203 6.01 -5.68 -5.75
N HIS A 204 4.91 -5.17 -5.16
CA HIS A 204 3.74 -4.72 -5.91
C HIS A 204 4.08 -3.62 -6.91
N ARG A 205 4.98 -2.68 -6.57
CA ARG A 205 5.41 -1.61 -7.47
C ARG A 205 6.19 -2.17 -8.66
N MET A 206 7.03 -3.18 -8.40
CA MET A 206 7.82 -3.84 -9.45
C MET A 206 6.93 -4.64 -10.39
N GLY A 207 5.94 -5.35 -9.86
CA GLY A 207 4.93 -6.03 -10.68
C GLY A 207 4.14 -5.05 -11.55
N SER A 208 3.69 -3.93 -10.99
CA SER A 208 3.00 -2.88 -11.77
C SER A 208 3.90 -2.26 -12.84
N ALA A 209 5.18 -2.00 -12.53
CA ALA A 209 6.16 -1.51 -13.49
C ALA A 209 6.35 -2.50 -14.64
N TRP A 210 6.55 -3.79 -14.35
CA TRP A 210 6.64 -4.84 -15.36
C TRP A 210 5.38 -4.96 -16.21
N SER A 211 4.19 -4.86 -15.61
CA SER A 211 2.95 -4.78 -16.36
C SER A 211 2.99 -3.62 -17.37
N CYS A 212 3.27 -2.40 -16.91
CA CYS A 212 3.28 -1.24 -17.80
C CYS A 212 4.33 -1.36 -18.92
N ILE A 213 5.55 -1.81 -18.58
CA ILE A 213 6.62 -2.08 -19.55
C ILE A 213 6.15 -3.11 -20.60
N ASN A 214 5.53 -4.21 -20.18
CA ASN A 214 5.02 -5.23 -21.10
C ASN A 214 3.96 -4.67 -22.06
N HIS A 215 3.08 -3.78 -21.60
CA HIS A 215 2.11 -3.11 -22.46
C HIS A 215 2.79 -2.17 -23.47
N LEU A 216 3.79 -1.40 -23.03
CA LEU A 216 4.55 -0.51 -23.92
C LEU A 216 5.34 -1.30 -24.97
N VAL A 217 6.00 -2.39 -24.59
CA VAL A 217 6.74 -3.28 -25.51
C VAL A 217 5.80 -3.85 -26.57
N ARG A 218 4.60 -4.34 -26.18
CA ARG A 218 3.60 -4.84 -27.14
C ARG A 218 3.15 -3.74 -28.10
N TYR A 219 2.81 -2.57 -27.56
CA TYR A 219 2.38 -1.42 -28.36
C TYR A 219 3.44 -0.99 -29.39
N VAL A 220 4.69 -0.85 -28.97
CA VAL A 220 5.81 -0.51 -29.87
C VAL A 220 6.03 -1.61 -30.91
N GLY A 221 5.98 -2.88 -30.50
CA GLY A 221 6.13 -4.02 -31.40
C GLY A 221 5.03 -4.09 -32.47
N GLU A 222 3.81 -3.66 -32.17
CA GLU A 222 2.72 -3.56 -33.15
C GLU A 222 2.93 -2.40 -34.13
N MET A 223 3.44 -1.26 -33.66
CA MET A 223 3.77 -0.11 -34.51
C MET A 223 4.92 -0.38 -35.47
N GLU A 224 5.88 -1.22 -35.08
CA GLU A 224 7.03 -1.58 -35.92
C GLU A 224 6.71 -2.64 -36.99
N LYS A 225 5.59 -3.36 -36.88
CA LYS A 225 5.14 -4.33 -37.90
C LYS A 225 4.77 -3.59 -39.19
N GLY A 226 5.74 -3.41 -40.09
CA GLY A 226 5.55 -2.84 -41.43
C GLY A 226 6.53 -1.74 -41.83
N SER A 227 7.48 -1.35 -40.96
CA SER A 227 8.51 -0.35 -41.30
C SER A 227 9.90 -0.78 -40.82
N ARG A 228 10.95 -0.35 -41.54
CA ARG A 228 12.33 -0.49 -41.05
C ARG A 228 12.50 0.35 -39.78
N LEU A 229 13.33 -0.13 -38.86
CA LEU A 229 13.68 0.59 -37.62
C LEU A 229 14.19 1.99 -37.93
N SER A 230 13.40 3.00 -37.57
CA SER A 230 13.83 4.39 -37.58
C SER A 230 14.79 4.66 -36.41
N GLU A 231 15.58 5.74 -36.49
CA GLU A 231 16.40 6.22 -35.35
C GLU A 231 15.56 6.42 -34.09
N ARG A 232 14.31 6.91 -34.25
CA ARG A 232 13.33 7.01 -33.17
C ARG A 232 13.00 5.64 -32.57
N GLY A 233 12.87 4.60 -33.38
CA GLY A 233 12.66 3.22 -32.93
C GLY A 233 13.82 2.69 -32.08
N LEU A 234 15.06 2.98 -32.46
CA LEU A 234 16.24 2.61 -31.67
C LEU A 234 16.24 3.31 -30.30
N LEU A 235 15.95 4.61 -30.25
CA LEU A 235 15.86 5.36 -28.98
C LEU A 235 14.76 4.83 -28.07
N VAL A 236 13.59 4.48 -28.62
CA VAL A 236 12.48 3.87 -27.86
C VAL A 236 12.90 2.52 -27.29
N ARG A 237 13.58 1.68 -28.06
CA ARG A 237 14.08 0.38 -27.60
C ARG A 237 15.09 0.52 -26.46
N HIS A 238 16.01 1.49 -26.54
CA HIS A 238 16.94 1.76 -25.43
C HIS A 238 16.21 2.18 -24.16
N LYS A 239 15.24 3.10 -24.24
CA LYS A 239 14.43 3.50 -23.08
C LYS A 239 13.69 2.31 -22.46
N LEU A 240 13.08 1.44 -23.27
CA LEU A 240 12.42 0.23 -22.77
C LEU A 240 13.40 -0.76 -22.13
N ALA A 241 14.62 -0.88 -22.66
CA ALA A 241 15.67 -1.70 -22.08
C ALA A 241 16.12 -1.14 -20.72
N ASP A 242 16.32 0.17 -20.61
CA ASP A 242 16.68 0.83 -19.34
C ASP A 242 15.60 0.59 -18.27
N LEU A 243 14.31 0.79 -18.62
CA LEU A 243 13.20 0.49 -17.71
C LEU A 243 13.16 -0.98 -17.28
N ALA A 244 13.43 -1.92 -18.20
CA ALA A 244 13.47 -3.35 -17.87
C ALA A 244 14.63 -3.69 -16.92
N VAL A 245 15.80 -3.07 -17.10
CA VAL A 245 16.94 -3.19 -16.18
C VAL A 245 16.59 -2.64 -14.81
N GLU A 246 16.00 -1.44 -14.74
CA GLU A 246 15.58 -0.84 -13.48
C GLU A 246 14.52 -1.71 -12.77
N ALA A 247 13.51 -2.20 -13.48
CA ALA A 247 12.49 -3.07 -12.92
C ALA A 247 13.07 -4.38 -12.36
N GLU A 248 14.06 -4.99 -13.03
CA GLU A 248 14.75 -6.17 -12.51
C GLU A 248 15.60 -5.85 -11.27
N ILE A 249 16.29 -4.70 -11.23
CA ILE A 249 17.01 -4.24 -10.03
C ILE A 249 16.05 -4.10 -8.84
N GLY A 250 14.90 -3.45 -9.06
CA GLY A 250 13.86 -3.29 -8.04
C GLY A 250 13.30 -4.62 -7.55
N ARG A 251 13.06 -5.56 -8.46
CA ARG A 251 12.65 -6.94 -8.14
C ARG A 251 13.69 -7.66 -7.28
N LEU A 252 14.97 -7.55 -7.62
CA LEU A 252 16.07 -8.15 -6.85
C LEU A 252 16.19 -7.54 -5.45
N PHE A 253 15.91 -6.25 -5.26
CA PHE A 253 15.82 -5.66 -3.91
C PHE A 253 14.73 -6.33 -3.08
N ALA A 254 13.52 -6.46 -3.62
CA ALA A 254 12.40 -7.09 -2.93
C ALA A 254 12.70 -8.56 -2.56
N TYR A 255 13.30 -9.30 -3.50
CA TYR A 255 13.70 -10.70 -3.30
C TYR A 255 14.80 -10.83 -2.24
N ARG A 256 15.78 -9.92 -2.24
CA ARG A 256 16.84 -9.89 -1.23
C ARG A 256 16.28 -9.65 0.17
N VAL A 257 15.34 -8.72 0.32
CA VAL A 257 14.67 -8.47 1.61
C VAL A 257 13.97 -9.74 2.11
N ALA A 258 13.19 -10.39 1.24
CA ALA A 258 12.48 -11.62 1.60
C ALA A 258 13.43 -12.79 1.93
N TRP A 259 14.52 -12.93 1.17
CA TRP A 259 15.56 -13.93 1.46
C TRP A 259 16.23 -13.69 2.81
N MET A 260 16.58 -12.44 3.14
CA MET A 260 17.16 -12.09 4.44
C MET A 260 16.22 -12.43 5.60
N GLN A 261 14.95 -12.05 5.48
CA GLN A 261 13.93 -12.37 6.49
C GLN A 261 13.80 -13.88 6.71
N ARG A 262 13.75 -14.67 5.63
CA ARG A 262 13.72 -16.13 5.70
C ARG A 262 14.95 -16.74 6.38
N LYS A 263 16.11 -16.08 6.29
CA LYS A 263 17.35 -16.48 6.97
C LYS A 263 17.46 -15.96 8.41
N GLY A 264 16.43 -15.28 8.94
CA GLY A 264 16.47 -14.64 10.26
C GLY A 264 17.42 -13.43 10.32
N LEU A 265 17.82 -12.90 9.17
CA LEU A 265 18.68 -11.73 9.07
C LEU A 265 17.83 -10.46 9.07
N SER A 266 18.29 -9.43 9.77
CA SER A 266 17.66 -8.11 9.75
C SER A 266 17.90 -7.43 8.39
N PRO A 267 16.86 -7.05 7.63
CA PRO A 267 17.02 -6.34 6.36
C PRO A 267 17.52 -4.90 6.52
N GLY A 268 17.51 -4.36 7.75
CA GLY A 268 17.97 -3.00 8.04
C GLY A 268 17.26 -1.93 7.20
N HIS A 269 18.02 -1.19 6.41
CA HIS A 269 17.56 -0.09 5.57
C HIS A 269 17.16 -0.52 4.14
N LEU A 270 17.40 -1.77 3.74
CA LEU A 270 17.08 -2.27 2.39
C LEU A 270 15.61 -2.14 2.01
N PRO A 271 14.62 -2.33 2.90
CA PRO A 271 13.22 -2.11 2.56
C PRO A 271 12.92 -0.63 2.21
N SER A 272 13.58 0.33 2.88
CA SER A 272 13.47 1.75 2.54
C SER A 272 14.08 2.05 1.17
N MET A 273 15.22 1.42 0.82
CA MET A 273 15.80 1.52 -0.51
C MET A 273 14.86 0.96 -1.59
N SER A 274 14.34 -0.26 -1.38
CA SER A 274 13.39 -0.90 -2.29
C SER A 274 12.15 -0.02 -2.53
N ARG A 275 11.58 0.53 -1.46
CA ARG A 275 10.43 1.43 -1.55
C ARG A 275 10.73 2.72 -2.29
N LEU A 276 11.86 3.37 -2.00
CA LEU A 276 12.26 4.61 -2.67
C LEU A 276 12.47 4.37 -4.16
N PHE A 277 13.29 3.36 -4.50
CA PHE A 277 13.59 2.99 -5.87
C PHE A 277 12.31 2.64 -6.65
N GLY A 278 11.41 1.84 -6.07
CA GLY A 278 10.14 1.49 -6.71
C GLY A 278 9.19 2.67 -6.94
N ALA A 279 9.20 3.66 -6.05
CA ALA A 279 8.39 4.87 -6.23
C ALA A 279 8.93 5.75 -7.38
N GLU A 280 10.25 5.92 -7.46
CA GLU A 280 10.89 6.67 -8.55
C GLU A 280 10.75 5.94 -9.89
N LEU A 281 10.93 4.62 -9.91
CA LEU A 281 10.71 3.80 -11.10
C LEU A 281 9.28 3.92 -11.62
N GLN A 282 8.28 3.95 -10.74
CA GLN A 282 6.88 4.10 -11.16
C GLN A 282 6.65 5.44 -11.91
N GLN A 283 7.29 6.52 -11.47
CA GLN A 283 7.27 7.81 -12.17
C GLN A 283 8.03 7.75 -13.50
N HIS A 284 9.21 7.13 -13.50
CA HIS A 284 10.04 6.99 -14.70
C HIS A 284 9.34 6.18 -15.81
N VAL A 285 8.77 5.03 -15.47
CA VAL A 285 7.99 4.20 -16.40
C VAL A 285 6.82 4.98 -17.00
N ALA A 286 6.08 5.73 -16.17
CA ALA A 286 4.95 6.49 -16.65
C ALA A 286 5.38 7.66 -17.56
N GLN A 287 6.47 8.35 -17.23
CA GLN A 287 7.03 9.41 -18.06
C GLN A 287 7.50 8.90 -19.42
N VAL A 288 8.29 7.82 -19.44
CA VAL A 288 8.72 7.18 -20.69
C VAL A 288 7.52 6.69 -21.50
N GLY A 289 6.49 6.15 -20.85
CA GLY A 289 5.24 5.80 -21.48
C GLY A 289 4.60 6.99 -22.20
N MET A 290 4.48 8.13 -21.53
CA MET A 290 3.93 9.37 -22.14
C MET A 290 4.75 9.81 -23.35
N GLU A 291 6.08 9.72 -23.28
CA GLU A 291 6.98 10.07 -24.39
C GLU A 291 6.83 9.11 -25.58
N ILE A 292 6.70 7.80 -25.34
CA ILE A 292 6.50 6.78 -26.37
C ILE A 292 5.16 7.00 -27.09
N LEU A 293 4.10 7.28 -26.34
CA LEU A 293 2.77 7.51 -26.89
C LEU A 293 2.64 8.84 -27.65
N GLY A 294 3.46 9.84 -27.30
CA GLY A 294 3.42 11.17 -27.91
C GLY A 294 2.04 11.81 -27.77
N LEU A 295 1.43 12.22 -28.89
CA LEU A 295 0.10 12.86 -28.89
C LEU A 295 -1.00 11.97 -28.30
N TYR A 296 -0.88 10.64 -28.42
CA TYR A 296 -1.85 9.71 -27.83
C TYR A 296 -1.77 9.68 -26.29
N GLY A 297 -0.65 10.12 -25.71
CA GLY A 297 -0.49 10.22 -24.26
C GLY A 297 -1.42 11.24 -23.63
N GLN A 298 -1.99 12.17 -24.40
CA GLN A 298 -2.97 13.14 -23.91
C GLN A 298 -4.40 12.58 -23.83
N LEU A 299 -4.63 11.34 -24.28
CA LEU A 299 -5.95 10.75 -24.40
C LEU A 299 -6.20 9.74 -23.27
N GLY A 300 -7.01 10.16 -22.29
CA GLY A 300 -7.40 9.34 -21.15
C GLY A 300 -8.45 8.27 -21.48
N PHE A 301 -8.88 7.57 -20.43
CA PHE A 301 -9.96 6.60 -20.48
C PHE A 301 -11.23 7.18 -21.11
N GLY A 302 -11.95 6.37 -21.91
CA GLY A 302 -13.19 6.79 -22.58
C GLY A 302 -13.00 7.53 -23.92
N SER A 303 -11.79 7.98 -24.26
CA SER A 303 -11.52 8.52 -25.60
C SER A 303 -11.46 7.40 -26.64
N TYR A 304 -12.20 7.54 -27.74
CA TYR A 304 -12.23 6.57 -28.84
C TYR A 304 -10.88 6.44 -29.58
N ARG A 305 -9.97 7.42 -29.41
CA ARG A 305 -8.61 7.41 -29.96
C ARG A 305 -7.55 7.04 -28.93
N SER A 306 -7.94 6.72 -27.69
CA SER A 306 -6.98 6.30 -26.68
C SER A 306 -6.31 4.99 -27.12
N VAL A 307 -4.99 4.92 -26.93
CA VAL A 307 -4.22 3.69 -27.09
C VAL A 307 -4.02 3.07 -25.71
N LEU A 308 -3.86 1.74 -25.65
CA LEU A 308 -3.73 1.02 -24.38
C LEU A 308 -4.88 1.33 -23.39
N GLY A 309 -6.06 1.67 -23.90
CA GLY A 309 -7.24 2.03 -23.10
C GLY A 309 -7.10 3.33 -22.28
N GLY A 310 -6.15 4.21 -22.62
CA GLY A 310 -5.89 5.43 -21.87
C GLY A 310 -5.14 5.18 -20.54
N ARG A 311 -4.55 4.00 -20.39
CA ARG A 311 -3.82 3.59 -19.18
C ARG A 311 -2.65 4.51 -18.85
N ILE A 312 -1.79 4.79 -19.83
CA ILE A 312 -0.52 5.50 -19.60
C ILE A 312 -0.72 6.91 -19.02
N PRO A 313 -1.63 7.77 -19.54
CA PRO A 313 -1.92 9.04 -18.88
C PRO A 313 -2.43 8.87 -17.45
N LEU A 314 -3.27 7.86 -17.18
CA LEU A 314 -3.74 7.60 -15.83
C LEU A 314 -2.59 7.17 -14.90
N GLU A 315 -1.70 6.29 -15.36
CA GLU A 315 -0.49 5.89 -14.63
C GLU A 315 0.42 7.09 -14.35
N TYR A 316 0.59 7.99 -15.33
CA TYR A 316 1.36 9.22 -15.17
C TYR A 316 0.77 10.10 -14.08
N LEU A 317 -0.54 10.35 -14.12
CA LEU A 317 -1.23 11.12 -13.09
C LEU A 317 -1.17 10.43 -11.71
N ALA A 318 -1.35 9.11 -11.65
CA ALA A 318 -1.28 8.36 -10.41
C ALA A 318 0.14 8.31 -9.82
N SER A 319 1.17 8.33 -10.66
CA SER A 319 2.58 8.20 -10.25
C SER A 319 3.08 9.36 -9.38
N VAL A 320 2.43 10.54 -9.44
CA VAL A 320 2.76 11.68 -8.57
C VAL A 320 2.64 11.31 -7.09
N ALA A 321 1.64 10.51 -6.74
CA ALA A 321 1.45 10.07 -5.36
C ALA A 321 2.47 9.01 -4.92
N ALA A 322 3.20 8.36 -5.84
CA ALA A 322 4.09 7.24 -5.52
C ALA A 322 5.24 7.64 -4.58
N THR A 323 5.82 8.83 -4.77
CA THR A 323 6.92 9.34 -3.93
C THR A 323 6.43 9.93 -2.61
N ILE A 324 5.13 10.21 -2.48
CA ILE A 324 4.52 10.83 -1.29
C ILE A 324 3.92 9.79 -0.35
N SER A 325 3.08 8.90 -0.89
CA SER A 325 2.30 7.89 -0.15
C SER A 325 3.17 6.81 0.50
N ALA A 326 2.73 6.22 1.62
CA ALA A 326 3.49 5.22 2.37
C ALA A 326 4.91 5.70 2.81
N GLY A 327 4.99 6.98 3.19
CA GLY A 327 6.16 7.65 3.77
C GLY A 327 7.09 8.24 2.71
N THR A 328 7.18 9.56 2.62
CA THR A 328 7.76 10.29 1.47
C THR A 328 9.18 9.88 1.08
N ALA A 329 9.57 10.18 -0.16
CA ALA A 329 10.92 9.92 -0.66
C ALA A 329 12.01 10.54 0.23
N GLU A 330 11.79 11.74 0.74
CA GLU A 330 12.68 12.44 1.70
C GLU A 330 12.79 11.66 3.01
N MET A 331 11.67 11.19 3.56
CA MET A 331 11.68 10.37 4.77
C MET A 331 12.42 9.05 4.55
N GLN A 332 12.29 8.42 3.38
CA GLN A 332 13.08 7.22 3.06
C GLN A 332 14.57 7.52 2.94
N ARG A 333 14.96 8.63 2.29
CA ARG A 333 16.37 9.05 2.22
C ARG A 333 16.95 9.31 3.61
N ASN A 334 16.20 9.94 4.51
CA ASN A 334 16.61 10.13 5.89
C ASN A 334 16.82 8.79 6.63
N ILE A 335 15.92 7.82 6.44
CA ILE A 335 16.07 6.48 7.02
C ILE A 335 17.31 5.76 6.46
N ILE A 336 17.55 5.86 5.16
CA ILE A 336 18.73 5.25 4.51
C ILE A 336 20.02 5.91 5.01
N ALA A 337 20.05 7.24 5.08
CA ALA A 337 21.19 8.01 5.59
C ALA A 337 21.52 7.65 7.04
N THR A 338 20.53 7.70 7.94
CA THR A 338 20.75 7.49 9.37
C THR A 338 20.96 6.02 9.72
N ARG A 339 20.10 5.12 9.24
CA ARG A 339 20.14 3.69 9.61
C ARG A 339 21.04 2.84 8.70
N GLY A 340 21.28 3.29 7.48
CA GLY A 340 22.11 2.57 6.52
C GLY A 340 23.55 3.05 6.48
N LEU A 341 23.75 4.37 6.48
CA LEU A 341 25.07 4.99 6.38
C LEU A 341 25.61 5.50 7.72
N GLY A 342 24.82 5.46 8.80
CA GLY A 342 25.23 5.92 10.13
C GLY A 342 25.41 7.44 10.22
N LEU A 343 24.79 8.21 9.32
CA LEU A 343 24.85 9.66 9.35
C LEU A 343 24.05 10.20 10.55
N VAL A 344 24.55 11.29 11.12
CA VAL A 344 23.89 11.96 12.25
C VAL A 344 22.58 12.57 11.77
N ASP A 345 21.52 12.46 12.58
CA ASP A 345 20.24 13.10 12.28
C ASP A 345 20.46 14.62 12.23
N ALA A 346 19.79 15.31 11.29
CA ALA A 346 20.04 16.73 11.04
C ALA A 346 19.47 17.67 12.12
N LYS A 347 19.23 17.16 13.33
CA LYS A 347 18.56 17.84 14.45
C LYS A 347 19.47 18.06 15.64
#